data_AF-A0AAV0MEQ3-F1
#
_entry.id   AF-A0AAV0MEQ3-F1
#
_cell.length_a   1.000
_cell.length_b   1.000
_cell.length_c   1.000
_cell.angle_alpha   90.00
_cell.angle_beta   90.00
_cell.angle_gamma   90.00
#
_symmetry.space_group_name_H-M   'P 1'
#
loop_
_entity.id
_entity.type
_entity.pdbx_description
1 polymer ?
#
loop_
_entity_poly.entity_id
_entity_poly.type
_entity_poly.pdbx_seq_one_letter_code
_entity_poly.pdbx_strand_id
1 'polypeptide(L)'
;MFGPSIALAIGAKFVPFRKPRKLPGKVICEEYELEYGTDCLEMQVDAVQQGDRALIVDDLVATGGTLSAAIRLLECMGAQVVECGCVVGLPEVKVIG
;
A
#
# COMPACT_ATOMS: atom_id res chain seq x y z
N MET A 1 -11.54 -5.10 -6.73
CA MET A 1 -10.67 -3.92 -6.56
C MET A 1 -11.48 -2.86 -5.81
N PHE A 2 -11.21 -2.68 -4.51
CA PHE A 2 -12.04 -1.84 -3.62
C PHE A 2 -11.61 -0.36 -3.63
N GLY A 3 -10.30 -0.10 -3.68
CA GLY A 3 -9.72 1.24 -3.60
C GLY A 3 -10.32 2.29 -4.55
N PRO A 4 -10.39 2.04 -5.88
CA PRO A 4 -10.93 3.05 -6.81
C PRO A 4 -12.39 3.43 -6.53
N SER A 5 -13.23 2.45 -6.19
CA SER A 5 -14.65 2.70 -5.89
C SER A 5 -14.82 3.51 -4.61
N ILE A 6 -14.02 3.24 -3.57
CA ILE A 6 -14.01 4.01 -2.33
C ILE A 6 -13.52 5.43 -2.59
N ALA A 7 -12.41 5.59 -3.31
CA ALA A 7 -11.85 6.89 -3.67
C ALA A 7 -12.88 7.74 -4.42
N LEU A 8 -13.58 7.15 -5.40
CA LEU A 8 -14.66 7.82 -6.12
C LEU A 8 -15.80 8.25 -5.19
N ALA A 9 -16.25 7.36 -4.29
CA ALA A 9 -17.35 7.64 -3.36
C ALA A 9 -17.06 8.77 -2.37
N ILE A 10 -15.79 8.97 -1.99
CA ILE A 10 -15.38 10.03 -1.05
C ILE A 10 -14.80 11.27 -1.75
N GLY A 11 -14.76 11.30 -3.09
CA GLY A 11 -14.18 12.41 -3.85
C GLY A 11 -12.66 12.55 -3.70
N ALA A 12 -11.95 11.45 -3.46
CA ALA A 12 -10.50 11.41 -3.31
C ALA A 12 -9.78 10.97 -4.59
N LYS A 13 -8.51 11.36 -4.70
CA LYS A 13 -7.57 10.82 -5.70
C LYS A 13 -7.29 9.34 -5.40
N PHE A 14 -7.26 8.51 -6.44
CA PHE A 14 -6.81 7.12 -6.33
C PHE A 14 -5.34 6.99 -6.73
N VAL A 15 -4.53 6.36 -5.88
CA VAL A 15 -3.10 6.10 -6.12
C VAL A 15 -2.85 4.59 -6.10
N PRO A 16 -2.47 3.96 -7.22
CA PRO A 16 -2.18 2.53 -7.26
C PRO A 16 -0.76 2.23 -6.78
N PHE A 17 -0.64 1.24 -5.89
CA PHE A 17 0.61 0.56 -5.59
C PHE A 17 0.69 -0.73 -6.41
N ARG A 18 1.85 -1.03 -7.00
CA ARG A 18 2.00 -2.20 -7.88
C ARG A 18 3.33 -2.90 -7.65
N LYS A 19 3.38 -4.18 -8.03
CA LYS A 19 4.65 -4.91 -8.17
C LYS A 19 5.55 -4.26 -9.22
N PRO A 20 6.86 -4.57 -9.22
CA PRO A 20 7.81 -3.87 -10.05
C PRO A 20 7.49 -3.88 -11.54
N ARG A 21 7.80 -2.76 -12.21
CA ARG A 21 7.67 -2.57 -13.68
C ARG A 21 6.23 -2.62 -14.20
N LYS A 22 5.24 -2.35 -13.34
CA LYS A 22 3.81 -2.30 -13.72
C LYS A 22 3.25 -0.89 -13.81
N LEU A 23 3.94 0.10 -13.24
CA LEU A 23 3.57 1.50 -13.33
C LEU A 23 4.36 2.20 -14.46
N PRO A 24 3.74 3.15 -15.18
CA PRO A 24 4.45 3.95 -16.16
C PRO A 24 5.28 5.06 -15.50
N GLY A 25 6.31 5.54 -16.20
CA GLY A 25 7.09 6.70 -15.77
C GLY A 25 8.02 6.42 -14.59
N LYS A 26 8.34 7.47 -13.81
CA LYS A 26 9.26 7.39 -12.68
C LYS A 26 8.54 6.88 -11.44
N VAL A 27 9.13 5.89 -10.80
CA VAL A 27 8.62 5.25 -9.58
C VAL A 27 9.67 5.29 -8.47
N ILE A 28 9.20 5.21 -7.23
CA ILE A 28 9.97 4.82 -6.05
C ILE A 28 9.50 3.44 -5.60
N CYS A 29 10.37 2.72 -4.91
CA CYS A 29 10.13 1.35 -4.50
C CYS A 29 10.52 1.10 -3.05
N GLU A 30 9.77 0.21 -2.40
CA GLU A 30 10.06 -0.28 -1.05
C GLU A 30 10.03 -1.80 -1.06
N GLU A 31 11.11 -2.42 -0.60
CA GLU A 31 11.19 -3.86 -0.40
C GLU A 31 10.56 -4.26 0.94
N TYR A 32 9.94 -5.43 0.97
CA TYR A 32 9.39 -6.02 2.19
C TYR A 32 9.59 -7.52 2.23
N GLU A 33 9.66 -8.06 3.45
CA GLU A 33 9.91 -9.47 3.69
C GLU A 33 8.65 -10.32 3.48
N LEU A 34 8.86 -11.51 2.92
CA LEU A 34 7.90 -12.60 2.87
C LEU A 34 8.38 -13.72 3.80
N GLU A 35 7.56 -14.75 4.00
CA GLU A 35 7.99 -15.97 4.70
C GLU A 35 9.22 -16.61 4.03
N TYR A 36 9.27 -16.52 2.69
CA TYR A 36 10.39 -17.00 1.89
C TYR A 36 10.82 -15.91 0.90
N GLY A 37 11.81 -15.11 1.29
CA GLY A 37 12.43 -14.09 0.43
C GLY A 37 11.86 -12.69 0.62
N THR A 38 11.99 -11.86 -0.40
CA THR A 38 11.50 -10.47 -0.41
C THR A 38 10.65 -10.22 -1.66
N ASP A 39 9.74 -9.26 -1.55
CA ASP A 39 9.03 -8.68 -2.69
C ASP A 39 9.15 -7.15 -2.60
N CYS A 40 8.67 -6.46 -3.62
CA CYS A 40 8.84 -5.02 -3.75
C CYS A 40 7.53 -4.35 -4.19
N LEU A 41 7.27 -3.17 -3.64
CA LEU A 41 6.10 -2.36 -3.97
C LEU A 41 6.56 -1.04 -4.60
N GLU A 42 5.94 -0.64 -5.70
CA GLU A 42 6.22 0.61 -6.42
C GLU A 42 5.05 1.60 -6.31
N MET A 43 5.40 2.89 -6.24
CA MET A 43 4.50 4.04 -6.37
C MET A 43 5.13 5.09 -7.30
N GLN A 44 4.32 5.79 -8.12
CA GLN A 44 4.84 6.89 -8.94
C GLN A 44 5.26 8.08 -8.08
N VAL A 45 6.36 8.76 -8.42
CA VAL A 45 6.95 9.84 -7.60
C VAL A 45 5.99 11.01 -7.38
N ASP A 46 5.16 11.34 -8.37
CA ASP A 46 4.24 12.49 -8.28
C ASP A 46 2.82 12.05 -7.88
N ALA A 47 2.67 10.84 -7.37
CA ALA A 47 1.38 10.29 -7.02
C ALA A 47 0.77 10.95 -5.78
N VAL A 48 1.55 11.59 -4.90
CA VAL A 48 1.09 12.31 -3.70
C VAL A 48 1.92 13.58 -3.49
N GLN A 49 1.38 14.50 -2.70
CA GLN A 49 2.04 15.74 -2.31
C GLN A 49 2.27 15.79 -0.80
N GLN A 50 3.23 16.61 -0.37
CA GLN A 50 3.47 16.84 1.05
C GLN A 50 2.20 17.35 1.74
N GLY A 51 1.83 16.70 2.85
CA GLY A 51 0.62 17.00 3.60
C GLY A 51 -0.65 16.30 3.10
N ASP A 52 -0.60 15.55 1.99
CA ASP A 52 -1.72 14.70 1.56
C ASP A 52 -2.06 13.73 2.69
N ARG A 53 -3.36 13.61 3.02
CA ARG A 53 -3.85 12.60 3.97
C ARG A 53 -4.27 11.35 3.21
N ALA A 54 -3.70 10.20 3.55
CA ALA A 54 -3.88 8.95 2.81
C ALA A 54 -4.58 7.87 3.63
N LEU A 55 -5.59 7.23 3.03
CA LEU A 55 -6.19 5.98 3.49
C LEU A 55 -5.66 4.86 2.60
N ILE A 56 -5.05 3.83 3.18
CA ILE A 56 -4.62 2.64 2.44
C ILE A 56 -5.75 1.61 2.51
N VAL A 57 -6.11 1.01 1.37
CA VAL A 57 -7.15 -0.02 1.31
C VAL A 57 -6.61 -1.26 0.62
N ASP A 58 -6.73 -2.41 1.28
CA ASP A 58 -6.42 -3.72 0.71
C ASP A 58 -7.62 -4.68 0.83
N ASP A 59 -7.63 -5.77 0.06
CA ASP A 59 -8.67 -6.78 0.19
C ASP A 59 -8.40 -7.72 1.36
N LEU A 60 -7.17 -8.18 1.51
CA LEU A 60 -6.77 -9.12 2.55
C LEU A 60 -5.42 -8.71 3.15
N VAL A 61 -5.36 -8.67 4.48
CA VAL A 61 -4.09 -8.56 5.21
C VAL A 61 -3.79 -9.84 5.97
N ALA A 62 -2.56 -10.36 5.79
CA ALA A 62 -2.02 -11.49 6.54
C ALA A 62 -0.93 -11.02 7.52
N THR A 63 0.29 -10.77 7.02
CA THR A 63 1.43 -10.32 7.85
C THR A 63 1.53 -8.81 7.97
N GLY A 64 0.85 -8.05 7.10
CA GLY A 64 0.95 -6.59 7.04
C GLY A 64 2.19 -6.05 6.33
N GLY A 65 3.05 -6.91 5.76
CA GLY A 65 4.27 -6.48 5.05
C GLY A 65 4.00 -5.52 3.90
N THR A 66 3.01 -5.82 3.05
CA THR A 66 2.61 -4.96 1.92
C THR A 66 2.05 -3.62 2.39
N LEU A 67 1.23 -3.59 3.43
CA LEU A 67 0.73 -2.34 4.02
C LEU A 67 1.87 -1.49 4.59
N SER A 68 2.82 -2.12 5.27
CA SER A 68 4.00 -1.44 5.83
C SER A 68 4.87 -0.80 4.73
N ALA A 69 5.06 -1.50 3.61
CA ALA A 69 5.77 -0.94 2.45
C ALA A 69 5.01 0.25 1.84
N ALA A 70 3.67 0.15 1.71
CA ALA A 70 2.84 1.24 1.21
C ALA A 70 2.88 2.48 2.11
N ILE A 71 2.88 2.30 3.43
CA ILE A 71 3.03 3.40 4.41
C ILE A 71 4.36 4.13 4.18
N ARG A 72 5.46 3.39 4.11
CA ARG A 72 6.81 3.98 3.92
C ARG A 72 6.91 4.78 2.63
N LEU A 73 6.36 4.27 1.53
CA LEU A 73 6.30 4.97 0.23
C LEU A 73 5.52 6.29 0.32
N LEU A 74 4.43 6.34 1.09
CA LEU A 74 3.63 7.55 1.26
C LEU A 74 4.35 8.56 2.16
N GLU A 75 4.88 8.10 3.28
CA GLU A 75 5.56 8.94 4.27
C GLU A 75 6.86 9.53 3.73
N CYS A 76 7.62 8.79 2.92
CA CYS A 76 8.84 9.31 2.30
C CYS A 76 8.56 10.43 1.27
N MET A 77 7.35 10.49 0.72
CA MET A 77 6.86 11.58 -0.13
C MET A 77 6.16 12.70 0.67
N GLY A 78 6.13 12.58 2.00
CA GLY A 78 5.56 13.59 2.90
C GLY A 78 4.03 13.52 3.05
N ALA A 79 3.39 12.45 2.59
CA ALA A 79 1.98 12.19 2.87
C ALA A 79 1.81 11.60 4.28
N GLN A 80 0.69 11.91 4.94
CA GLN A 80 0.32 11.38 6.24
C GLN A 80 -0.66 10.22 6.06
N VAL A 81 -0.26 8.99 6.38
CA VAL A 81 -1.19 7.87 6.44
C VAL A 81 -2.07 8.03 7.66
N VAL A 82 -3.38 8.16 7.45
CA VAL A 82 -4.35 8.38 8.53
C VAL A 82 -4.98 7.09 9.03
N GLU A 83 -5.07 6.07 8.18
CA GLU A 83 -5.73 4.80 8.46
C GLU A 83 -5.36 3.74 7.42
N CYS A 84 -5.43 2.46 7.79
CA CYS A 84 -5.33 1.32 6.88
C CYS A 84 -6.58 0.43 7.02
N GLY A 85 -7.34 0.27 5.94
CA GLY A 85 -8.51 -0.59 5.88
C GLY A 85 -8.24 -1.88 5.11
N CYS A 86 -8.74 -3.00 5.62
CA CYS A 86 -8.81 -4.26 4.89
C CYS A 86 -10.23 -4.82 4.92
N VAL A 87 -10.63 -5.57 3.88
CA VAL A 87 -11.92 -6.27 3.91
C VAL A 87 -11.84 -7.52 4.78
N VAL A 88 -10.70 -8.23 4.72
CA VAL A 88 -10.44 -9.42 5.51
C VAL A 88 -9.08 -9.30 6.21
N GLY A 89 -9.07 -9.43 7.53
CA GLY A 89 -7.85 -9.65 8.31
C GLY A 89 -7.73 -11.12 8.67
N LEU A 90 -6.59 -11.75 8.34
CA LEU A 90 -6.26 -13.08 8.84
C LEU A 90 -5.52 -12.92 10.18
N PRO A 91 -6.06 -13.42 11.30
CA PRO A 91 -5.28 -13.50 12.53
C PRO A 91 -4.06 -14.40 12.32
N GLU A 92 -2.96 -14.13 13.03
CA GLU A 92 -1.72 -14.92 12.94
C GLU A 92 -2.03 -16.42 12.92
N VAL A 93 -1.71 -17.08 11.81
CA VAL A 93 -1.74 -18.54 11.73
C VAL A 93 -0.48 -19.03 12.44
N LYS A 94 -0.60 -19.34 13.73
CA LYS A 94 0.41 -20.15 14.40
C LYS A 94 0.41 -21.52 13.71
N VAL A 95 1.40 -21.76 12.85
CA VAL A 95 1.71 -23.11 12.40
C VAL A 95 2.18 -23.85 13.65
N ILE A 96 1.35 -24.78 14.14
CA ILE A 96 1.76 -25.73 15.17
C ILE A 96 2.71 -26.70 14.46
N GLY A 97 4.01 -26.46 14.58
CA GLY A 97 5.06 -27.30 13.99
C GLY A 97 6.31 -27.26 14.85
#